data_AF-A0A2J6NNE2-F1
#
_entry.id   AF-A0A2J6NNE2-F1
#
_cell.length_a   1.000
_cell.length_b   1.000
_cell.length_c   1.000
_cell.angle_alpha   90.00
_cell.angle_beta   90.00
_cell.angle_gamma   90.00
#
_symmetry.space_group_name_H-M   'P 1'
#
loop_
_entity.id
_entity.type
_entity.pdbx_description
1 polymer ?
#
loop_
_entity_poly.entity_id
_entity_poly.type
_entity_poly.pdbx_seq_one_letter_code
_entity_poly.pdbx_strand_id
1 'polypeptide(L)'
;MFIRQTAPWPIPPDARQQLQIKYGYRQVKYTWQQAGWHYEARWHERTPAAKLITWSSWRLDRVRPGMGYGPHAQPRLAETRVGDRWLPLRRVRFAAARYNHGHATISDIRLLRAAHPAPIDKKFPGK
;
A
#
# COMPACT_ATOMS: atom_id res chain seq x y z
N MET A 1 -15.66 2.76 -14.26
CA MET A 1 -15.40 2.75 -12.81
C MET A 1 -14.15 3.56 -12.53
N PHE A 2 -14.25 4.66 -11.78
CA PHE A 2 -13.07 5.44 -11.41
C PHE A 2 -12.32 4.71 -10.31
N ILE A 3 -11.27 3.95 -10.67
CA ILE A 3 -10.50 3.11 -9.73
C ILE A 3 -10.18 3.88 -8.44
N ARG A 4 -9.75 5.14 -8.52
CA ARG A 4 -9.51 6.03 -7.38
C ARG A 4 -10.61 6.03 -6.30
N GLN A 5 -11.89 6.06 -6.69
CA GLN A 5 -13.03 6.10 -5.75
C GLN A 5 -13.20 4.78 -4.99
N THR A 6 -12.59 3.71 -5.49
CA THR A 6 -12.65 2.40 -4.85
C THR A 6 -11.61 2.21 -3.76
N ALA A 7 -10.70 3.18 -3.58
CA ALA A 7 -9.70 3.14 -2.54
C ALA A 7 -10.34 3.20 -1.15
N PRO A 8 -9.86 2.41 -0.17
CA PRO A 8 -10.39 2.45 1.20
C PRO A 8 -10.14 3.77 1.95
N TRP A 9 -9.31 4.64 1.37
CA TRP A 9 -8.89 5.93 1.89
C TRP A 9 -8.94 6.98 0.77
N PRO A 10 -9.08 8.26 1.12
CA PRO A 10 -9.03 9.33 0.13
C PRO A 10 -7.67 9.36 -0.57
N ILE A 11 -7.69 9.44 -1.89
CA ILE A 11 -6.53 9.75 -2.72
C ILE A 11 -6.77 11.16 -3.27
N PRO A 12 -5.83 12.10 -3.08
CA PRO A 12 -6.09 13.48 -3.43
C PRO A 12 -6.21 13.69 -4.95
N PRO A 13 -6.95 14.71 -5.39
CA PRO A 13 -7.30 14.88 -6.80
C PRO A 13 -6.07 15.05 -7.71
N ASP A 14 -5.04 15.72 -7.20
CA ASP A 14 -3.75 16.03 -7.81
C ASP A 14 -2.74 14.88 -7.76
N ALA A 15 -3.07 13.75 -7.13
CA ALA A 15 -2.20 12.58 -7.13
C ALA A 15 -1.92 12.12 -8.56
N ARG A 16 -0.62 12.06 -8.92
CA ARG A 16 -0.17 11.58 -10.23
C ARG A 16 -0.59 10.13 -10.40
N GLN A 17 -1.38 9.86 -11.43
CA GLN A 17 -1.86 8.52 -11.78
C GLN A 17 -0.97 7.89 -12.85
N GLN A 18 -0.71 6.60 -12.73
CA GLN A 18 -0.05 5.79 -13.76
C GLN A 18 -0.72 4.41 -13.86
N LEU A 19 -1.23 4.08 -15.05
CA LEU A 19 -1.64 2.71 -15.38
C LEU A 19 -0.40 1.88 -15.76
N GLN A 20 -0.33 0.65 -15.27
CA GLN A 20 0.76 -0.28 -15.52
C GLN A 20 0.20 -1.67 -15.85
N ILE A 21 0.74 -2.29 -16.89
CA ILE A 21 0.54 -3.71 -17.17
C ILE A 21 1.77 -4.44 -16.64
N LYS A 22 1.54 -5.41 -15.76
CA LYS A 22 2.55 -6.31 -15.20
C LYS A 22 2.31 -7.72 -15.70
N TYR A 23 3.21 -8.65 -15.40
CA TYR A 23 3.17 -10.05 -15.83
C TYR A 23 1.81 -10.72 -15.53
N GLY A 24 0.85 -10.60 -16.44
CA GLY A 24 -0.50 -11.14 -16.34
C GLY A 24 -1.49 -10.37 -15.46
N TYR A 25 -1.23 -9.11 -15.07
CA TYR A 25 -2.21 -8.31 -14.30
C TYR A 25 -2.05 -6.80 -14.49
N ARG A 26 -3.14 -6.05 -14.33
CA ARG A 26 -3.15 -4.58 -14.36
C ARG A 26 -2.97 -4.00 -12.96
N GLN A 27 -2.25 -2.88 -12.88
CA GLN A 27 -2.07 -2.08 -11.68
C GLN A 27 -2.29 -0.60 -12.02
N VAL A 28 -2.95 0.15 -11.12
CA VAL A 28 -2.99 1.61 -11.16
C VAL A 28 -2.25 2.14 -9.93
N LYS A 29 -1.25 2.98 -10.17
CA LYS A 29 -0.45 3.62 -9.15
C LYS A 29 -0.83 5.10 -9.03
N TYR A 30 -0.98 5.59 -7.81
CA TYR A 30 -1.17 6.99 -7.45
C TYR A 30 -0.03 7.43 -6.53
N THR A 31 0.59 8.56 -6.83
CA THR A 31 1.66 9.14 -5.99
C THR A 31 1.38 10.60 -5.70
N TRP A 32 1.62 11.01 -4.46
CA TRP A 32 1.52 12.41 -4.03
C TRP A 32 2.45 12.66 -2.84
N GLN A 33 2.64 13.94 -2.51
CA GLN A 33 3.36 14.34 -1.32
C GLN A 33 2.43 15.11 -0.38
N GLN A 34 2.53 14.85 0.92
CA GLN A 34 1.73 15.56 1.92
C GLN A 34 2.42 15.48 3.29
N ALA A 35 2.50 16.61 4.00
CA ALA A 35 3.07 16.69 5.36
C ALA A 35 4.47 16.04 5.49
N GLY A 36 5.34 16.25 4.50
CA GLY A 36 6.71 15.70 4.47
C GLY A 36 6.79 14.20 4.12
N TRP A 37 5.67 13.56 3.79
CA TRP A 37 5.62 12.17 3.35
C TRP A 37 5.38 12.08 1.84
N HIS A 38 6.07 11.15 1.19
CA HIS A 38 5.74 10.67 -0.15
C HIS A 38 4.84 9.44 -0.05
N TYR A 39 3.64 9.53 -0.58
CA TYR A 39 2.64 8.46 -0.57
C TYR A 39 2.61 7.71 -1.90
N GLU A 40 2.35 6.41 -1.83
CA GLU A 40 2.10 5.56 -2.99
C GLU A 40 0.90 4.65 -2.69
N ALA A 41 -0.23 4.92 -3.36
CA ALA A 41 -1.36 4.00 -3.38
C ALA A 41 -1.34 3.18 -4.67
N ARG A 42 -1.49 1.86 -4.56
CA ARG A 42 -1.56 0.94 -5.68
C ARG A 42 -2.83 0.12 -5.60
N TRP A 43 -3.64 0.22 -6.62
CA TRP A 43 -4.65 -0.79 -6.92
C TRP A 43 -4.06 -1.80 -7.87
N HIS A 44 -4.32 -3.08 -7.67
CA HIS A 44 -3.95 -4.11 -8.62
C HIS A 44 -5.04 -5.17 -8.71
N GLU A 45 -5.18 -5.74 -9.92
CA GLU A 45 -5.92 -6.97 -10.11
C GLU A 45 -5.33 -8.10 -9.27
N ARG A 46 -6.13 -9.16 -9.09
CA ARG A 46 -5.64 -10.43 -8.56
C ARG A 46 -4.39 -10.83 -9.36
N THR A 47 -3.27 -10.97 -8.67
CA THR A 47 -2.06 -11.49 -9.30
C THR A 47 -2.25 -12.99 -9.60
N PRO A 48 -1.93 -13.49 -10.81
CA PRO A 48 -2.26 -14.86 -11.22
C PRO A 48 -1.83 -15.96 -10.24
N ALA A 49 -0.63 -15.83 -9.66
CA ALA A 49 -0.06 -16.80 -8.71
C ALA A 49 -0.35 -16.50 -7.22
N ALA A 50 -1.11 -15.44 -6.91
CA ALA A 50 -1.39 -15.08 -5.52
C ALA A 50 -2.36 -16.10 -4.88
N LYS A 51 -1.89 -16.76 -3.82
CA LYS A 51 -2.68 -17.71 -3.01
C LYS A 51 -3.34 -17.06 -1.79
N LEU A 52 -2.76 -15.98 -1.25
CA LEU A 52 -3.27 -15.33 -0.05
C LEU A 52 -4.35 -14.27 -0.33
N ILE A 53 -4.04 -13.38 -1.28
CA ILE A 53 -4.88 -12.28 -1.71
C ILE A 53 -5.38 -12.65 -3.10
N THR A 54 -6.54 -13.30 -3.13
CA THR A 54 -7.16 -13.85 -4.35
C THR A 54 -8.15 -12.89 -5.00
N TRP A 55 -8.21 -11.65 -4.53
CA TRP A 55 -9.05 -10.57 -5.04
C TRP A 55 -8.18 -9.42 -5.58
N SER A 56 -8.79 -8.53 -6.36
CA SER A 56 -8.18 -7.24 -6.67
C SER A 56 -8.08 -6.42 -5.38
N SER A 57 -6.97 -5.79 -5.09
CA SER A 57 -6.75 -5.15 -3.79
C SER A 57 -6.03 -3.82 -3.90
N TRP A 58 -6.12 -3.05 -2.83
CA TRP A 58 -5.37 -1.82 -2.63
C TRP A 58 -4.19 -2.02 -1.68
N ARG A 59 -3.13 -1.27 -1.90
CA ARG A 59 -2.02 -1.09 -0.97
C ARG A 59 -1.69 0.39 -0.86
N LEU A 60 -1.39 0.87 0.34
CA LEU A 60 -0.92 2.23 0.56
C LEU A 60 0.37 2.21 1.37
N ASP A 61 1.43 2.71 0.77
CA ASP A 61 2.72 2.91 1.41
C ASP A 61 2.99 4.42 1.55
N ARG A 62 3.77 4.81 2.57
CA ARG A 62 4.31 6.17 2.69
C ARG A 62 5.76 6.15 3.13
N VAL A 63 6.51 7.14 2.68
CA VAL A 63 7.93 7.28 2.96
C VAL A 63 8.22 8.71 3.40
N ARG A 64 8.92 8.85 4.52
CA ARG A 64 9.57 10.10 4.91
C ARG A 64 11.06 9.94 4.68
N PRO A 65 11.69 10.78 3.85
CA PRO A 65 13.13 10.72 3.66
C PRO A 65 13.83 10.92 5.01
N GLY A 66 14.99 10.28 5.16
CA GLY A 66 15.85 10.57 6.30
C GLY A 66 16.57 11.90 6.09
N MET A 67 16.99 12.52 7.18
CA MET A 67 18.02 13.54 7.16
C MET A 67 19.34 12.85 7.50
N GLY A 68 20.37 13.09 6.70
CA GLY A 68 21.67 12.41 6.77
C GLY A 68 22.46 12.71 8.05
N TYR A 69 23.78 12.83 7.95
CA TYR A 69 24.62 13.09 9.13
C TYR A 69 24.42 14.50 9.71
N GLY A 70 24.58 14.65 11.03
CA GLY A 70 24.57 15.94 11.74
C GLY A 70 23.63 15.99 12.94
N PRO A 71 23.54 17.13 13.66
CA PRO A 71 22.73 17.27 14.89
C PRO A 71 21.23 17.03 14.71
N HIS A 72 20.74 17.08 13.47
CA HIS A 72 19.34 16.85 13.11
C HIS A 72 19.14 15.57 12.28
N ALA A 73 20.10 14.63 12.35
CA ALA A 73 20.01 13.34 11.68
C ALA A 73 18.69 12.64 12.04
N GLN A 74 17.97 12.17 11.03
CA GLN A 74 16.73 11.42 11.21
C GLN A 74 16.71 10.22 10.27
N PRO A 75 16.40 9.01 10.76
CA PRO A 75 16.32 7.85 9.89
C PRO A 75 15.16 7.99 8.90
N ARG A 76 15.35 7.42 7.70
CA ARG A 76 14.26 7.23 6.74
C ARG A 76 13.16 6.38 7.38
N LEU A 77 11.92 6.85 7.30
CA LEU A 77 10.75 6.07 7.69
C LEU A 77 10.03 5.57 6.45
N ALA A 78 9.65 4.30 6.45
CA ALA A 78 8.83 3.68 5.42
C ALA A 78 7.76 2.83 6.08
N GLU A 79 6.50 3.07 5.71
CA GLU A 79 5.34 2.51 6.37
C GLU A 79 4.31 2.04 5.36
N THR A 80 3.50 1.06 5.76
CA THR A 80 2.37 0.55 5.00
C THR A 80 1.11 0.71 5.85
N ARG A 81 0.01 1.11 5.23
CA ARG A 81 -1.31 1.15 5.85
C ARG A 81 -1.81 -0.28 6.06
N VAL A 82 -2.11 -0.64 7.30
CA VAL A 82 -2.65 -1.95 7.70
C VAL A 82 -3.89 -1.71 8.55
N GLY A 83 -5.06 -1.93 7.96
CA GLY A 83 -6.33 -1.42 8.51
C GLY A 83 -6.22 0.09 8.76
N ASP A 84 -6.47 0.52 10.00
CA ASP A 84 -6.44 1.93 10.38
C ASP A 84 -5.09 2.44 10.90
N ARG A 85 -4.05 1.62 10.84
CA ARG A 85 -2.72 1.93 11.41
C ARG A 85 -1.65 1.99 10.34
N TRP A 86 -0.62 2.80 10.61
CA TRP A 86 0.63 2.76 9.87
C TRP A 86 1.59 1.83 10.58
N LEU A 87 2.09 0.82 9.88
CA LEU A 87 3.10 -0.10 10.40
C LEU A 87 4.39 0.04 9.60
N PRO A 88 5.57 -0.17 10.23
CA PRO A 88 6.84 -0.17 9.51
C PRO A 88 6.80 -1.15 8.34
N LEU A 89 7.18 -0.70 7.15
CA LEU A 89 7.21 -1.50 5.92
C LEU A 89 8.02 -2.80 6.10
N ARG A 90 9.09 -2.75 6.89
CA ARG A 90 9.90 -3.92 7.24
C ARG A 90 9.09 -5.04 7.88
N ARG A 91 8.09 -4.71 8.71
CA ARG A 91 7.23 -5.68 9.39
C ARG A 91 6.31 -6.38 8.39
N VAL A 92 5.72 -5.64 7.45
CA VAL A 92 4.89 -6.21 6.39
C VAL A 92 5.71 -7.10 5.45
N ARG A 93 6.92 -6.66 5.09
CA ARG A 93 7.85 -7.46 4.27
C ARG A 93 8.28 -8.74 4.97
N PHE A 94 8.55 -8.68 6.28
CA PHE A 94 8.90 -9.86 7.07
C PHE A 94 7.75 -10.88 7.11
N ALA A 95 6.52 -10.43 7.35
CA ALA A 95 5.34 -11.30 7.29
C ALA A 95 5.16 -11.95 5.90
N ALA A 96 5.36 -11.18 4.82
CA ALA A 96 5.30 -11.69 3.45
C ALA A 96 6.39 -12.73 3.17
N ALA A 97 7.63 -12.51 3.63
CA ALA A 97 8.70 -13.48 3.52
C ALA A 97 8.36 -14.78 4.25
N ARG A 98 7.90 -14.69 5.51
CA ARG A 98 7.44 -15.87 6.26
C ARG A 98 6.34 -16.63 5.52
N TYR A 99 5.36 -15.93 4.95
CA TYR A 99 4.31 -16.56 4.15
C TYR A 99 4.87 -17.32 2.95
N ASN A 100 5.76 -16.69 2.19
CA ASN A 100 6.36 -17.30 1.01
C ASN A 100 7.22 -18.53 1.33
N HIS A 101 7.81 -18.59 2.53
CA HIS A 101 8.58 -19.74 3.01
C HIS A 101 7.73 -20.78 3.79
N GLY A 102 6.40 -20.61 3.88
CA GLY A 102 5.54 -21.54 4.61
C GLY A 102 5.65 -21.45 6.14
N HIS A 103 6.19 -20.36 6.67
CA HIS A 103 6.38 -20.11 8.11
C HIS A 103 5.45 -19.02 8.67
N ALA A 104 4.46 -18.56 7.90
CA ALA A 104 3.55 -17.52 8.36
C ALA A 104 2.69 -18.00 9.53
N THR A 105 2.62 -17.17 10.56
CA THR A 105 1.65 -17.31 11.64
C THR A 105 0.28 -16.79 11.19
N ILE A 106 -0.77 -17.08 11.97
CA ILE A 106 -2.10 -16.48 11.76
C ILE A 106 -2.02 -14.94 11.82
N SER A 107 -1.18 -14.40 12.69
CA SER A 107 -0.94 -12.96 12.79
C SER A 107 -0.31 -12.37 11.53
N ASP A 108 0.64 -13.08 10.90
CA ASP A 108 1.22 -12.68 9.62
C ASP A 108 0.14 -12.64 8.52
N ILE A 109 -0.69 -13.68 8.45
CA ILE A 109 -1.80 -13.77 7.49
C ILE A 109 -2.79 -12.61 7.67
N ARG A 110 -3.20 -12.33 8.91
CA ARG A 110 -4.12 -11.22 9.23
C ARG A 110 -3.51 -9.88 8.85
N LEU A 111 -2.24 -9.66 9.18
CA LEU A 111 -1.51 -8.45 8.84
C LEU A 111 -1.44 -8.26 7.32
N LEU A 112 -1.10 -9.31 6.56
CA LEU A 112 -1.00 -9.23 5.09
C LEU A 112 -2.35 -8.95 4.44
N ARG A 113 -3.45 -9.55 4.93
CA ARG A 113 -4.81 -9.26 4.45
C ARG A 113 -5.23 -7.83 4.76
N ALA A 114 -4.96 -7.34 5.98
CA ALA A 114 -5.26 -5.97 6.37
C ALA A 114 -4.39 -4.93 5.63
N ALA A 115 -3.23 -5.32 5.11
CA ALA A 115 -2.40 -4.51 4.23
C ALA A 115 -2.87 -4.51 2.76
N HIS A 116 -3.80 -5.41 2.39
CA HIS A 116 -4.39 -5.55 1.05
C HIS A 116 -5.93 -5.53 1.09
N PRO A 117 -6.55 -4.46 1.59
CA PRO A 117 -8.01 -4.34 1.61
C PRO A 117 -8.60 -4.42 0.20
N ALA A 118 -9.82 -4.97 0.13
CA ALA A 118 -10.60 -4.99 -1.09
C ALA A 118 -11.03 -3.57 -1.51
N PRO A 119 -11.27 -3.34 -2.82
CA PRO A 119 -11.97 -2.18 -3.31
C PRO A 119 -13.31 -2.02 -2.59
N ILE A 120 -13.66 -0.77 -2.28
CA ILE A 120 -14.93 -0.43 -1.67
C ILE A 120 -15.77 0.41 -2.62
N ASP A 121 -17.07 0.49 -2.39
CA ASP A 121 -17.93 1.48 -3.05
C ASP A 121 -18.11 2.68 -2.11
N LYS A 122 -17.19 3.66 -2.18
CA LYS A 122 -17.30 4.91 -1.42
C LYS A 122 -17.21 6.11 -2.34
N LYS A 123 -18.16 7.01 -2.20
CA LYS A 123 -18.09 8.36 -2.77
C LYS A 123 -17.39 9.25 -1.75
N PHE A 124 -16.13 9.62 -2.01
CA PHE A 124 -15.49 10.71 -1.28
C PHE A 124 -16.04 12.03 -1.84
N PRO A 125 -16.60 12.92 -1.01
CA PRO A 125 -17.04 14.23 -1.48
C PRO A 125 -15.81 14.96 -2.03
N GLY A 126 -15.84 15.30 -3.32
CA GLY A 126 -14.87 16.19 -3.92
C GLY A 126 -14.96 17.53 -3.20
N LYS A 127 -13.83 18.03 -2.71
CA LYS A 127 -13.68 19.46 -2.49
C LYS A 127 -13.34 20.10 -3.82
#